data_AF-A0A3D5V8M3-F1
#
_entry.id   AF-A0A3D5V8M3-F1
#
_cell.length_a   1.000
_cell.length_b   1.000
_cell.length_c   1.000
_cell.angle_alpha   90.00
_cell.angle_beta   90.00
_cell.angle_gamma   90.00
#
_symmetry.space_group_name_H-M   'P 1'
#
loop_
_entity.id
_entity.type
_entity.pdbx_description
1 polymer ?
#
loop_
_entity_poly.entity_id
_entity_poly.type
_entity_poly.pdbx_seq_one_letter_code
_entity_poly.pdbx_strand_id
1 'polypeptide(L)'
;MIPNDHLKKYKKMPSQIAHSYKNHSIFLSAEKKILYTSDIPNFSSLQYVAAEADIIVLDALHPRYSEIVYFIENTKARVILNHGVPEEFKNAKYETADENKIINI
;
A
#
# COMPACT_ATOMS: atom_id res chain seq x y z
N MET A 1 -2.82 -8.56 11.52
CA MET A 1 -2.14 -7.24 11.44
C MET A 1 -0.67 -7.49 11.16
N ILE A 2 -0.08 -6.79 10.19
CA ILE A 2 1.28 -7.03 9.70
C ILE A 2 2.11 -5.77 9.92
N PRO A 3 3.20 -5.79 10.70
CA PRO A 3 4.03 -4.61 10.93
C PRO A 3 4.58 -4.01 9.62
N ASN A 4 4.56 -2.68 9.48
CA ASN A 4 5.17 -1.98 8.34
C ASN A 4 6.15 -0.88 8.77
N ASP A 5 6.83 -0.26 7.81
CA ASP A 5 7.94 0.66 8.03
C ASP A 5 7.59 2.15 7.88
N HIS A 6 6.31 2.50 7.72
CA HIS A 6 5.82 3.87 7.54
C HIS A 6 6.49 4.90 8.47
N LEU A 7 6.48 4.64 9.78
CA LEU A 7 7.01 5.58 10.78
C LEU A 7 8.51 5.41 11.10
N LYS A 8 9.24 4.54 10.40
CA LYS A 8 10.70 4.40 10.65
C LYS A 8 11.45 5.71 10.42
N LYS A 9 10.98 6.56 9.49
CA LYS A 9 11.56 7.90 9.21
C LYS A 9 11.44 8.90 10.38
N TYR A 10 10.48 8.70 11.28
CA TYR A 10 10.25 9.59 12.44
C TYR A 10 11.00 9.15 13.70
N LYS A 11 11.74 8.05 13.68
CA LYS A 11 12.56 7.58 14.83
C LYS A 11 13.62 8.58 15.30
N LYS A 12 13.96 9.58 14.48
CA LYS A 12 14.92 10.64 14.84
C LYS A 12 14.30 11.78 15.67
N MET A 13 12.98 11.75 15.95
CA MET A 13 12.33 12.79 16.77
C MET A 13 12.56 12.56 18.27
N PRO A 14 12.72 13.64 19.08
CA PRO A 14 13.00 13.55 20.52
C PRO A 14 11.96 12.71 21.29
N SER A 15 12.47 12.03 22.31
CA SER A 15 11.98 10.81 22.98
C SER A 15 10.62 10.84 23.69
N GLN A 16 9.84 11.93 23.64
CA GLN A 16 8.54 11.99 24.33
C GLN A 16 7.38 11.39 23.51
N ILE A 17 7.55 11.15 22.20
CA ILE A 17 6.53 10.52 21.32
C ILE A 17 6.94 9.08 20.91
N ALA A 18 8.13 8.64 21.32
CA ALA A 18 8.75 7.39 20.85
C ALA A 18 8.01 6.09 21.22
N HIS A 19 7.01 6.14 22.10
CA HIS A 19 6.41 4.95 22.71
C HIS A 19 5.23 4.34 21.93
N SER A 20 4.80 4.89 20.79
CA SER A 20 3.61 4.34 20.08
C SER A 20 3.72 4.25 18.55
N TYR A 21 4.92 4.20 17.97
CA TYR A 21 5.09 4.04 16.50
C TYR A 21 4.87 2.59 16.02
N LYS A 22 3.73 1.98 16.35
CA LYS A 22 3.34 0.67 15.84
C LYS A 22 2.41 0.84 14.64
N ASN A 23 2.94 0.66 13.44
CA ASN A 23 2.14 0.70 12.21
C ASN A 23 1.91 -0.71 11.73
N HIS A 24 0.70 -0.96 11.25
CA HIS A 24 0.34 -2.25 10.72
C HIS A 24 -0.41 -2.08 9.41
N SER A 25 -0.02 -2.85 8.41
CA SER A 25 -0.88 -3.19 7.29
C SER A 25 -1.92 -4.22 7.75
N ILE A 26 -3.10 -4.22 7.15
CA ILE A 26 -4.17 -5.17 7.45
C ILE A 26 -4.24 -6.16 6.31
N PHE A 27 -4.22 -7.44 6.67
CA PHE A 27 -4.47 -8.55 5.76
C PHE A 27 -5.78 -9.21 6.19
N LEU A 28 -6.79 -9.13 5.34
CA LEU A 28 -8.09 -9.73 5.56
C LEU A 28 -8.19 -10.99 4.71
N SER A 29 -8.56 -12.11 5.32
CA SER A 29 -8.78 -13.38 4.62
C SER A 29 -10.23 -13.79 4.85
N ALA A 30 -11.03 -13.70 3.79
CA ALA A 30 -12.37 -14.30 3.70
C ALA A 30 -12.39 -15.23 2.47
N GLU A 31 -13.33 -15.08 1.54
CA GLU A 31 -13.29 -15.77 0.24
C GLU A 31 -12.19 -15.22 -0.69
N LYS A 32 -11.77 -13.97 -0.46
CA LYS A 32 -10.62 -13.33 -1.09
C LYS A 32 -9.64 -12.83 -0.03
N LYS A 33 -8.35 -12.86 -0.33
CA LYS A 33 -7.26 -12.32 0.46
C LYS A 33 -6.97 -10.89 0.00
N ILE A 34 -7.22 -9.93 0.87
CA ILE A 34 -7.01 -8.50 0.60
C ILE A 34 -5.81 -8.00 1.41
N LEU A 35 -4.82 -7.46 0.71
CA LEU A 35 -3.71 -6.71 1.30
C LEU A 35 -4.00 -5.23 1.18
N TYR A 36 -4.25 -4.56 2.31
CA TYR A 36 -4.38 -3.10 2.33
C TYR A 36 -3.08 -2.47 2.82
N THR A 37 -2.60 -1.48 2.07
CA THR A 37 -1.42 -0.68 2.40
C THR A 37 -1.77 0.80 2.37
N SER A 38 -1.12 1.56 3.26
CA SER A 38 -1.26 3.00 3.36
C SER A 38 -0.03 3.55 4.08
N ASP A 39 0.40 4.70 3.59
CA ASP A 39 1.63 5.44 3.87
C ASP A 39 2.92 4.60 3.91
N ILE A 40 3.15 3.70 2.96
CA ILE A 40 4.39 2.91 2.94
C ILE A 40 5.48 3.59 2.12
N PRO A 41 6.74 3.63 2.59
CA PRO A 41 7.84 4.24 1.83
C PRO A 41 8.35 3.35 0.67
N ASN A 42 8.13 2.04 0.74
CA ASN A 42 8.54 1.06 -0.27
C ASN A 42 7.76 -0.26 -0.06
N PHE A 43 7.95 -1.22 -0.98
CA PHE A 43 7.24 -2.50 -0.97
C PHE A 43 8.08 -3.70 -0.50
N SER A 44 9.32 -3.48 -0.05
CA SER A 44 10.26 -4.58 0.26
C SER A 44 9.73 -5.53 1.33
N SER A 45 9.03 -4.98 2.33
CA SER A 45 8.45 -5.75 3.43
C SER A 45 7.18 -6.53 3.07
N LEU A 46 6.63 -6.30 1.87
CA LEU A 46 5.32 -6.80 1.48
C LEU A 46 5.38 -7.90 0.41
N GLN A 47 6.53 -8.13 -0.22
CA GLN A 47 6.67 -9.07 -1.34
C GLN A 47 6.13 -10.48 -1.02
N TYR A 48 6.44 -11.02 0.16
CA TYR A 48 5.98 -12.35 0.58
C TYR A 48 4.47 -12.43 0.78
N VAL A 49 3.85 -11.36 1.29
CA VAL A 49 2.42 -11.32 1.59
C VAL A 49 1.59 -10.97 0.34
N ALA A 50 2.16 -10.14 -0.53
CA ALA A 50 1.56 -9.76 -1.81
C ALA A 50 1.33 -10.97 -2.73
N ALA A 51 2.22 -11.97 -2.68
CA ALA A 51 2.08 -13.19 -3.47
C ALA A 51 0.84 -14.03 -3.13
N GLU A 52 0.30 -13.87 -1.92
CA GLU A 52 -0.90 -14.58 -1.47
C GLU A 52 -2.19 -13.76 -1.64
N ALA A 53 -2.10 -12.48 -2.01
CA ALA A 53 -3.26 -11.62 -2.10
C ALA A 53 -3.98 -11.79 -3.44
N ASP A 54 -5.31 -11.79 -3.41
CA ASP A 54 -6.15 -11.68 -4.60
C ASP A 54 -6.31 -10.22 -5.02
N ILE A 55 -6.39 -9.32 -4.03
CA ILE A 55 -6.55 -7.88 -4.21
C ILE A 55 -5.53 -7.14 -3.33
N ILE A 56 -4.89 -6.12 -3.89
CA ILE A 56 -3.95 -5.25 -3.18
C ILE A 56 -4.42 -3.81 -3.32
N VAL A 57 -4.66 -3.14 -2.19
CA VAL A 57 -4.87 -1.69 -2.14
C VAL A 57 -3.54 -1.03 -1.81
N LEU A 58 -3.00 -0.27 -2.77
CA LEU A 58 -1.61 0.16 -2.80
C LEU A 58 -1.46 1.67 -2.66
N ASP A 59 -0.59 2.11 -1.76
CA ASP A 59 -0.19 3.53 -1.65
C ASP A 59 0.48 4.03 -2.93
N ALA A 60 -0.13 5.03 -3.55
CA ALA A 60 0.36 5.63 -4.80
C ALA A 60 1.13 6.95 -4.60
N LEU A 61 1.19 7.48 -3.38
CA LEU A 61 1.77 8.80 -3.10
C LEU A 61 3.20 8.74 -2.58
N HIS A 62 3.51 7.78 -1.71
CA HIS A 62 4.80 7.75 -1.01
C HIS A 62 5.90 6.95 -1.74
N PRO A 63 5.63 5.77 -2.30
CA PRO A 63 6.62 5.01 -3.06
C PRO A 63 6.95 5.70 -4.39
N ARG A 64 8.11 5.37 -4.98
CA ARG A 64 8.44 5.92 -6.31
C ARG A 64 7.53 5.31 -7.38
N TYR A 65 7.21 6.10 -8.40
CA TYR A 65 6.44 5.65 -9.57
C TYR A 65 6.97 4.33 -10.16
N SER A 66 8.29 4.23 -10.37
CA SER A 66 8.90 3.03 -10.94
C SER A 66 8.76 1.79 -10.06
N GLU A 67 8.72 1.97 -8.73
CA GLU A 67 8.52 0.86 -7.80
C GLU A 67 7.07 0.38 -7.82
N ILE A 68 6.12 1.31 -7.94
CA ILE A 68 4.69 1.00 -8.07
C ILE A 68 4.44 0.24 -9.37
N VAL A 69 4.95 0.74 -10.50
CA VAL A 69 4.80 0.09 -11.81
C VAL A 69 5.43 -1.29 -11.79
N TYR A 70 6.66 -1.42 -11.30
CA TYR A 70 7.30 -2.72 -11.16
C TYR A 70 6.46 -3.68 -10.32
N PHE A 71 5.89 -3.21 -9.21
CA PHE A 71 5.04 -4.04 -8.36
C PHE A 71 3.77 -4.51 -9.06
N ILE A 72 3.09 -3.62 -9.78
CA ILE A 72 1.87 -3.94 -10.55
C ILE A 72 2.17 -4.95 -11.65
N GLU A 73 3.27 -4.78 -12.38
CA GLU A 73 3.66 -5.66 -13.49
C GLU A 73 4.10 -7.07 -13.02
N ASN A 74 4.55 -7.19 -11.76
CA ASN A 74 5.10 -8.45 -11.22
C ASN A 74 4.16 -9.15 -10.24
N THR A 75 2.99 -8.59 -9.94
CA THR A 75 1.97 -9.25 -9.12
C THR A 75 0.89 -9.89 -9.98
N LYS A 76 0.31 -10.99 -9.47
CA LYS A 76 -0.89 -11.60 -10.06
C LYS A 76 -2.18 -11.08 -9.45
N ALA A 77 -2.08 -10.32 -8.37
CA ALA A 77 -3.22 -9.74 -7.68
C ALA A 77 -3.81 -8.58 -8.48
N ARG A 78 -5.12 -8.34 -8.31
CA ARG A 78 -5.73 -7.09 -8.77
C ARG A 78 -5.23 -5.93 -7.89
N VAL A 79 -4.65 -4.89 -8.49
CA VAL A 79 -4.12 -3.74 -7.76
C VAL A 79 -5.05 -2.54 -7.87
N ILE A 80 -5.34 -1.91 -6.74
CA ILE A 80 -6.13 -0.67 -6.62
C ILE A 80 -5.24 0.39 -5.97
N LEU A 81 -4.99 1.49 -6.65
CA LEU A 81 -4.16 2.59 -6.13
C LEU A 81 -4.96 3.50 -5.18
N ASN A 82 -4.40 3.86 -4.02
CA ASN A 82 -5.02 4.77 -3.03
C ASN A 82 -4.07 5.95 -2.68
N HIS A 83 -4.50 6.81 -1.74
CA HIS A 83 -3.71 7.92 -1.18
C HIS A 83 -3.38 9.06 -2.16
N GLY A 84 -4.29 9.39 -3.07
CA GLY A 84 -4.07 10.46 -4.05
C GLY A 84 -3.16 9.94 -5.17
N VAL A 85 -3.75 9.69 -6.33
CA VAL A 85 -3.05 9.06 -7.45
C VAL A 85 -2.35 10.16 -8.28
N PRO A 86 -0.99 10.17 -8.35
CA PRO A 86 -0.27 11.15 -9.16
C PRO A 86 -0.76 11.18 -10.61
N GLU A 87 -0.68 12.33 -11.27
CA GLU A 87 -1.15 12.53 -12.67
C GLU A 87 -0.54 11.51 -13.64
N GLU A 88 0.68 11.07 -13.37
CA GLU A 88 1.42 10.06 -14.10
C GLU A 88 0.71 8.70 -14.18
N PHE A 89 -0.21 8.42 -13.24
CA PHE A 89 -1.04 7.23 -13.23
C PHE A 89 -2.44 7.46 -13.83
N LYS A 90 -2.90 8.70 -13.98
CA LYS A 90 -4.24 9.03 -14.51
C LYS A 90 -4.37 8.76 -16.02
N ASN A 91 -3.25 8.77 -16.75
CA ASN A 91 -3.20 8.48 -18.20
C ASN A 91 -2.89 7.01 -18.53
N ALA A 92 -2.66 6.18 -17.51
CA ALA A 92 -2.36 4.77 -17.67
C ALA A 92 -3.55 3.92 -17.21
N LYS A 93 -3.64 2.68 -17.71
CA LYS A 93 -4.77 1.75 -17.49
C LYS A 93 -4.82 1.18 -16.06
N TYR A 94 -4.67 2.02 -15.04
CA TYR A 94 -4.66 1.60 -13.64
C TYR A 94 -6.02 1.85 -12.99
N GLU A 95 -6.43 0.93 -12.12
CA GLU A 95 -7.61 1.12 -11.29
C GLU A 95 -7.24 1.95 -10.06
N THR A 96 -8.02 3.00 -9.82
CA THR A 96 -7.81 3.93 -8.70
C THR A 96 -8.99 3.86 -7.73
N ALA A 97 -8.69 3.86 -6.43
CA ALA A 97 -9.67 4.16 -5.41
C ALA A 97 -9.89 5.68 -5.41
N ASP A 98 -10.80 6.12 -6.28
CA ASP A 98 -11.25 7.51 -6.34
C ASP A 98 -11.83 7.90 -4.96
N GLU A 99 -11.51 9.10 -4.47
CA GLU A 99 -11.69 9.51 -3.06
C GLU A 99 -13.15 9.44 -2.56
N ASN A 100 -14.11 9.23 -3.45
CA ASN A 100 -15.54 9.14 -3.14
C ASN A 100 -16.28 7.97 -3.83
N LYS A 101 -15.59 7.01 -4.45
CA LYS A 101 -16.25 5.85 -5.08
C LYS A 101 -16.20 4.64 -4.16
N ILE A 102 -17.37 4.25 -3.64
CA ILE A 102 -17.55 2.94 -3.01
C ILE A 102 -17.46 1.89 -4.12
N ILE A 103 -16.37 1.13 -4.14
CA ILE A 103 -16.22 -0.02 -5.03
C ILE A 103 -16.85 -1.21 -4.31
N ASN A 104 -18.02 -1.66 -4.77
CA ASN A 104 -18.59 -2.93 -4.32
C ASN A 104 -17.73 -4.06 -4.90
N ILE A 105 -17.03 -4.79 -4.03
CA ILE A 105 -16.08 -5.87 -4.37
C ILE A 105 -16.76 -7.23 -4.34
#